data_AF-A0AAD2TSD9-F1
#
_entry.id   AF-A0AAD2TSD9-F1
#
_cell.length_a   1.000
_cell.length_b   1.000
_cell.length_c   1.000
_cell.angle_alpha   90.00
_cell.angle_beta   90.00
_cell.angle_gamma   90.00
#
_symmetry.space_group_name_H-M   'P 1'
#
loop_
_entity.id
_entity.type
_entity.pdbx_description
1 polymer ?
#
loop_
_entity_poly.entity_id
_entity_poly.type
_entity_poly.pdbx_seq_one_letter_code
_entity_poly.pdbx_strand_id
1 'polypeptide(L)'
;MRESNMNISVWRKWVIVWMVAVLSGFQLRAADPVVVPANTEPLTIEGNRFVTLCIMIRTTPWEVSRDVKLHPRDEVDWHTLEGVRALREAFATNNPNGRLTWGFTMNALEDGRKNYREIRDYVVECQKKYGDEVTYFPGYFPAMYLPRERVNREMSEAIEIISKMVGNGYRPQSIMGGFLSADNLRYLAEKENIHVAHAVIWSQHNIDGGGADGSPSYPFYPSTEHFCKPAQGKSDFIDCVNLDGWTMDFICARRSGQTGHGIDGYNSRRGVGPIETYKGWGLDLGHREVMHTEAIHFDKGLELNGFGWVANIWEAQMVHEFGKDLICDAMKMWVTGTKERWPDTHFVTFGEFGELWRKQYKSNDDWNYRFVERGSGLGDSYNNLEIKWFMNKEFRLALLRDWHTKNSPAYVIDFTRYDLPAHEPADPTPTKPAKDWSLINKINQKGLRPQDKPVLIDKLEKEDQDLIRKYYPELFK
;
A
#
# COMPACT_ATOMS: atom_id res chain seq x y z
N MET A 1 -22.76 -49.36 78.30
CA MET A 1 -23.55 -48.11 78.17
C MET A 1 -22.73 -46.94 78.65
N ARG A 2 -22.25 -46.11 77.72
CA ARG A 2 -22.07 -44.65 77.83
C ARG A 2 -21.58 -44.13 76.48
N GLU A 3 -22.42 -43.33 75.86
CA GLU A 3 -22.12 -42.50 74.69
C GLU A 3 -21.07 -41.45 75.08
N SER A 4 -20.17 -41.12 74.15
CA SER A 4 -19.37 -39.90 74.21
C SER A 4 -19.53 -39.12 72.91
N ASN A 5 -20.21 -37.99 73.02
CA ASN A 5 -20.32 -36.92 72.05
C ASN A 5 -18.95 -36.46 71.54
N MET A 6 -18.78 -36.38 70.21
CA MET A 6 -17.67 -35.65 69.59
C MET A 6 -18.19 -34.52 68.67
N ASN A 7 -18.37 -33.38 69.31
CA ASN A 7 -18.12 -31.99 68.90
C ASN A 7 -18.22 -31.58 67.41
N ILE A 8 -19.38 -31.02 67.03
CA ILE A 8 -19.72 -30.36 65.75
C ILE A 8 -18.79 -29.17 65.38
N SER A 9 -18.01 -28.65 66.34
CA SER A 9 -17.06 -27.55 66.13
C SER A 9 -15.88 -27.92 65.23
N VAL A 10 -15.42 -29.18 65.28
CA VAL A 10 -14.24 -29.63 64.51
C VAL A 10 -14.60 -29.75 63.02
N TRP A 11 -15.80 -30.24 62.70
CA TRP A 11 -16.27 -30.37 61.32
C TRP A 11 -16.34 -29.03 60.57
N ARG A 12 -16.75 -27.94 61.22
CA ARG A 12 -16.82 -26.62 60.59
C ARG A 12 -15.45 -26.06 60.19
N LYS A 13 -14.38 -26.34 60.96
CA LYS A 13 -13.03 -25.87 60.61
C LYS A 13 -12.44 -26.65 59.43
N TRP A 14 -12.71 -27.95 59.32
CA TRP A 14 -12.23 -28.76 58.19
C TRP A 14 -12.96 -28.45 56.88
N VAL A 15 -14.25 -28.13 56.93
CA VAL A 15 -15.02 -27.73 55.73
C VAL A 15 -14.55 -26.39 55.16
N ILE A 16 -14.18 -25.42 56.01
CA ILE A 16 -13.64 -24.13 55.54
C ILE A 16 -12.24 -24.30 54.96
N VAL A 17 -11.37 -25.12 55.55
CA VAL A 17 -10.04 -25.40 55.01
C VAL A 17 -10.12 -26.16 53.67
N TRP A 18 -11.10 -27.06 53.51
CA TRP A 18 -11.37 -27.71 52.23
C TRP A 18 -11.93 -26.76 51.16
N MET A 19 -12.83 -25.83 51.52
CA MET A 19 -13.34 -24.84 50.55
C MET A 19 -12.24 -23.88 50.07
N VAL A 20 -11.31 -23.47 50.93
CA VAL A 20 -10.20 -22.60 50.54
C VAL A 20 -9.16 -23.34 49.71
N ALA A 21 -8.92 -24.64 49.97
CA ALA A 21 -8.04 -25.47 49.14
C ALA A 21 -8.63 -25.79 47.75
N VAL A 22 -9.96 -25.97 47.66
CA VAL A 22 -10.65 -26.18 46.36
C VAL A 22 -10.75 -24.87 45.56
N LEU A 23 -10.81 -23.71 46.22
CA LEU A 23 -10.82 -22.39 45.54
C LEU A 23 -9.43 -21.86 45.17
N SER A 24 -8.35 -22.37 45.78
CA SER A 24 -6.96 -22.00 45.44
C SER A 24 -6.27 -22.98 44.46
N GLY A 25 -6.94 -24.08 44.10
CA GLY A 25 -6.51 -25.02 43.06
C GLY A 25 -6.95 -24.66 41.64
N PHE A 26 -7.80 -23.66 41.47
CA PHE A 26 -8.09 -23.08 40.15
C PHE A 26 -6.96 -22.13 39.77
N GLN A 27 -5.86 -22.69 39.24
CA GLN A 27 -5.09 -21.95 38.25
C GLN A 27 -6.07 -21.61 37.12
N LEU A 28 -6.46 -20.34 37.02
CA LEU A 28 -6.92 -19.76 35.77
C LEU A 28 -5.79 -19.98 34.76
N ARG A 29 -5.79 -21.13 34.09
CA ARG A 29 -5.13 -21.25 32.79
C ARG A 29 -5.74 -20.14 31.96
N ALA A 30 -4.90 -19.19 31.54
CA ALA A 30 -5.25 -18.34 30.42
C ALA A 30 -5.81 -19.28 29.34
N ALA A 31 -7.02 -19.01 28.87
CA ALA A 31 -7.59 -19.77 27.77
C ALA A 31 -6.54 -19.77 26.66
N ASP A 32 -6.09 -20.96 26.24
CA ASP A 32 -5.26 -21.07 25.06
C ASP A 32 -5.96 -20.27 23.95
N PRO A 33 -5.24 -19.44 23.18
CA PRO A 33 -5.87 -18.66 22.13
C PRO A 33 -6.65 -19.63 21.25
N VAL A 34 -7.93 -19.34 21.06
CA VAL A 34 -8.78 -20.08 20.13
C VAL A 34 -8.15 -19.89 18.75
N VAL A 35 -7.32 -20.85 18.35
CA VAL A 35 -6.85 -20.97 16.97
C VAL A 35 -8.08 -21.37 16.18
N VAL A 36 -8.73 -20.38 15.58
CA VAL A 36 -9.76 -20.61 14.57
C VAL A 36 -9.11 -21.51 13.52
N PRO A 37 -9.68 -22.69 13.19
CA PRO A 37 -9.11 -23.56 12.18
C PRO A 37 -8.90 -22.74 10.91
N ALA A 38 -7.67 -22.74 10.39
CA ALA A 38 -7.38 -22.12 9.11
C ALA A 38 -8.36 -22.68 8.09
N ASN A 39 -9.10 -21.80 7.43
CA ASN A 39 -10.04 -22.18 6.37
C ASN A 39 -9.25 -23.00 5.34
N THR A 40 -9.68 -24.22 5.06
CA THR A 40 -8.92 -25.20 4.26
C THR A 40 -8.94 -24.90 2.76
N GLU A 41 -9.73 -23.92 2.33
CA GLU A 41 -9.73 -23.42 0.96
C GLU A 41 -8.59 -22.42 0.74
N PRO A 42 -7.81 -22.54 -0.35
CA PRO A 42 -6.73 -21.60 -0.64
C PRO A 42 -7.30 -20.20 -0.85
N LEU A 43 -6.66 -19.21 -0.21
CA LEU A 43 -7.03 -17.80 -0.34
C LEU A 43 -7.09 -17.40 -1.82
N THR A 44 -8.14 -16.68 -2.21
CA THR A 44 -8.38 -16.15 -3.56
C THR A 44 -8.66 -14.66 -3.48
N ILE A 45 -8.41 -13.93 -4.57
CA ILE A 45 -8.65 -12.48 -4.61
C ILE A 45 -10.14 -12.13 -4.60
N GLU A 46 -10.95 -12.89 -5.32
CA GLU A 46 -12.38 -12.62 -5.47
C GLU A 46 -13.14 -12.70 -4.14
N GLY A 47 -14.02 -11.74 -3.91
CA GLY A 47 -14.85 -11.60 -2.71
C GLY A 47 -14.12 -11.12 -1.45
N ASN A 48 -12.81 -10.87 -1.51
CA ASN A 48 -11.99 -10.60 -0.33
C ASN A 48 -11.50 -9.14 -0.24
N ARG A 49 -11.10 -8.76 0.97
CA ARG A 49 -10.49 -7.46 1.30
C ARG A 49 -9.03 -7.67 1.69
N PHE A 50 -8.14 -6.86 1.14
CA PHE A 50 -6.70 -6.99 1.35
C PHE A 50 -6.09 -5.67 1.80
N VAL A 51 -5.23 -5.74 2.80
CA VAL A 51 -4.26 -4.69 3.09
C VAL A 51 -2.87 -5.23 2.82
N THR A 52 -2.06 -4.49 2.08
CA THR A 52 -0.63 -4.75 1.92
C THR A 52 0.17 -3.63 2.57
N LEU A 53 0.90 -3.96 3.62
CA LEU A 53 1.80 -3.02 4.30
C LEU A 53 3.25 -3.35 3.96
N CYS A 54 4.04 -2.31 3.69
CA CYS A 54 5.49 -2.40 3.67
C CYS A 54 6.09 -1.54 4.80
N ILE A 55 7.06 -2.09 5.53
CA ILE A 55 7.91 -1.29 6.42
C ILE A 55 9.27 -1.09 5.77
N MET A 56 9.63 0.16 5.49
CA MET A 56 10.91 0.50 4.85
C MET A 56 12.03 0.63 5.89
N ILE A 57 13.18 0.00 5.61
CA ILE A 57 14.44 0.11 6.34
C ILE A 57 15.49 0.76 5.43
N ARG A 58 16.12 1.83 5.89
CA ARG A 58 17.07 2.62 5.09
C ARG A 58 18.16 3.25 5.94
N THR A 59 19.22 3.75 5.32
CA THR A 59 20.26 4.55 5.99
C THR A 59 20.12 6.05 5.76
N THR A 60 19.50 6.43 4.63
CA THR A 60 19.12 7.81 4.30
C THR A 60 17.80 7.82 3.53
N PRO A 61 17.02 8.92 3.49
CA PRO A 61 15.66 8.89 2.95
C PRO A 61 15.50 8.42 1.51
N TRP A 62 16.34 8.95 0.62
CA TRP A 62 16.21 8.78 -0.82
C TRP A 62 17.52 8.27 -1.43
N GLU A 63 17.98 7.12 -0.95
CA GLU A 63 19.15 6.42 -1.48
C GLU A 63 18.76 5.39 -2.53
N VAL A 64 18.78 5.81 -3.79
CA VAL A 64 18.38 4.97 -4.91
C VAL A 64 19.46 3.96 -5.32
N SER A 65 20.69 4.21 -4.89
CA SER A 65 21.87 3.34 -5.03
C SER A 65 22.81 3.62 -3.85
N ARG A 66 23.84 2.78 -3.68
CA ARG A 66 24.90 2.93 -2.67
C ARG A 66 25.47 4.35 -2.58
N ASP A 67 25.85 4.88 -3.74
CA ASP A 67 26.52 6.17 -3.95
C ASP A 67 25.57 7.32 -4.33
N VAL A 68 24.27 7.06 -4.52
CA VAL A 68 23.30 8.06 -4.97
C VAL A 68 22.28 8.31 -3.88
N LYS A 69 22.65 9.20 -2.96
CA LYS A 69 21.83 9.65 -1.83
C LYS A 69 21.24 11.02 -2.15
N LEU A 70 19.98 11.05 -2.59
CA LEU A 70 19.30 12.26 -3.05
C LEU A 70 18.90 13.18 -1.89
N HIS A 71 18.81 12.63 -0.68
CA HIS A 71 18.54 13.37 0.55
C HIS A 71 19.73 13.23 1.52
N PRO A 72 20.25 14.33 2.11
CA PRO A 72 21.51 14.30 2.85
C PRO A 72 21.40 13.78 4.29
N ARG A 73 20.19 13.63 4.83
CA ARG A 73 19.95 13.22 6.22
C ARG A 73 20.46 11.80 6.48
N ASP A 74 21.35 11.67 7.46
CA ASP A 74 21.76 10.38 8.03
C ASP A 74 20.69 9.90 9.03
N GLU A 75 20.13 8.72 8.77
CA GLU A 75 19.08 8.10 9.59
C GLU A 75 19.57 6.83 10.29
N VAL A 76 20.88 6.64 10.44
CA VAL A 76 21.45 5.46 11.12
C VAL A 76 20.95 5.33 12.55
N ASP A 77 21.02 6.39 13.33
CA ASP A 77 20.56 6.39 14.73
C ASP A 77 19.03 6.38 14.83
N TRP A 78 18.33 6.49 13.70
CA TRP A 78 16.87 6.50 13.61
C TRP A 78 16.32 5.09 13.38
N HIS A 79 17.20 4.12 13.10
CA HIS A 79 16.87 2.71 12.91
C HIS A 79 17.46 1.88 14.05
N THR A 80 16.59 1.46 14.96
CA THR A 80 16.94 0.59 16.09
C THR A 80 16.13 -0.70 16.06
N LEU A 81 16.70 -1.78 16.59
CA LEU A 81 15.97 -3.04 16.75
C LEU A 81 14.68 -2.84 17.56
N GLU A 82 14.73 -2.07 18.64
CA GLU A 82 13.57 -1.80 19.49
C GLU A 82 12.45 -1.10 18.72
N GLY A 83 12.77 -0.05 17.95
CA GLY A 83 11.78 0.69 17.17
C GLY A 83 11.12 -0.16 16.10
N VAL A 84 11.92 -0.94 15.35
CA VAL A 84 11.43 -1.86 14.31
C VAL A 84 10.54 -2.95 14.91
N ARG A 85 10.95 -3.54 16.05
CA ARG A 85 10.16 -4.55 16.75
C ARG A 85 8.84 -3.98 17.27
N ALA A 86 8.88 -2.82 17.93
CA ALA A 86 7.69 -2.18 18.46
C ALA A 86 6.65 -1.89 17.37
N LEU A 87 7.09 -1.44 16.19
CA LEU A 87 6.20 -1.19 15.06
C LEU A 87 5.56 -2.48 14.53
N ARG A 88 6.31 -3.58 14.44
CA ARG A 88 5.79 -4.90 14.02
C ARG A 88 4.82 -5.51 15.04
N GLU A 89 5.09 -5.32 16.33
CA GLU A 89 4.20 -5.74 17.43
C GLU A 89 2.91 -4.91 17.46
N ALA A 90 3.01 -3.60 17.23
CA ALA A 90 1.85 -2.74 17.04
C ALA A 90 0.98 -3.23 15.88
N PHE A 91 1.57 -3.54 14.72
CA PHE A 91 0.87 -4.12 13.58
C PHE A 91 0.19 -5.47 13.86
N ALA A 92 0.72 -6.28 14.78
CA ALA A 92 0.15 -7.57 15.14
C ALA A 92 -1.08 -7.45 16.07
N THR A 93 -1.35 -6.26 16.61
CA THR A 93 -2.48 -6.02 17.53
C THR A 93 -3.80 -6.30 16.84
N ASN A 94 -4.60 -7.22 17.38
CA ASN A 94 -5.84 -7.73 16.76
C ASN A 94 -5.66 -8.34 15.34
N ASN A 95 -4.42 -8.65 14.94
CA ASN A 95 -4.06 -9.12 13.61
C ASN A 95 -3.04 -10.27 13.66
N PRO A 96 -3.35 -11.39 14.34
CA PRO A 96 -2.39 -12.48 14.56
C PRO A 96 -1.98 -13.21 13.29
N ASN A 97 -2.82 -13.18 12.25
CA ASN A 97 -2.55 -13.80 10.94
C ASN A 97 -1.92 -12.83 9.93
N GLY A 98 -1.73 -11.58 10.34
CA GLY A 98 -1.20 -10.52 9.51
C GLY A 98 0.29 -10.69 9.26
N ARG A 99 0.67 -10.52 7.99
CA ARG A 99 2.05 -10.43 7.55
C ARG A 99 2.22 -9.25 6.62
N LEU A 100 3.45 -8.77 6.53
CA LEU A 100 3.81 -7.54 5.81
C LEU A 100 5.11 -7.71 5.02
N THR A 101 5.42 -6.75 4.16
CA THR A 101 6.67 -6.71 3.40
C THR A 101 7.71 -5.84 4.13
N TRP A 102 8.93 -6.34 4.28
CA TRP A 102 10.08 -5.57 4.74
C TRP A 102 10.89 -5.15 3.52
N GLY A 103 10.95 -3.83 3.26
CA GLY A 103 11.69 -3.27 2.13
C GLY A 103 13.00 -2.63 2.58
N PHE A 104 14.14 -3.13 2.11
CA PHE A 104 15.46 -2.57 2.45
C PHE A 104 16.09 -1.80 1.29
N THR A 105 16.69 -0.65 1.59
CA THR A 105 17.66 -0.05 0.65
C THR A 105 18.94 -0.86 0.57
N MET A 106 19.76 -0.64 -0.48
CA MET A 106 21.00 -1.40 -0.67
C MET A 106 21.96 -1.14 0.49
N ASN A 107 22.08 0.12 0.89
CA ASN A 107 22.92 0.50 2.03
C ASN A 107 22.44 -0.18 3.32
N ALA A 108 21.13 -0.29 3.56
CA ALA A 108 20.63 -0.97 4.76
C ALA A 108 20.82 -2.50 4.72
N LEU A 109 20.80 -3.12 3.52
CA LEU A 109 21.16 -4.53 3.35
C LEU A 109 22.63 -4.78 3.71
N GLU A 110 23.51 -3.87 3.30
CA GLU A 110 24.96 -4.06 3.38
C GLU A 110 25.60 -3.48 4.65
N ASP A 111 24.89 -2.64 5.41
CA ASP A 111 25.49 -1.95 6.55
C ASP A 111 25.96 -2.93 7.64
N GLY A 112 27.26 -2.88 7.97
CA GLY A 112 27.88 -3.76 8.94
C GLY A 112 27.73 -3.33 10.40
N ARG A 113 27.16 -2.14 10.66
CA ARG A 113 26.95 -1.63 12.02
C ARG A 113 25.92 -2.48 12.77
N LYS A 114 26.06 -2.45 14.10
CA LYS A 114 25.33 -3.35 15.01
C LYS A 114 23.81 -3.28 14.80
N ASN A 115 23.24 -2.08 14.75
CA ASN A 115 21.80 -1.86 14.63
C ASN A 115 21.22 -2.49 13.35
N TYR A 116 21.85 -2.31 12.18
CA TYR A 116 21.35 -2.90 10.94
C TYR A 116 21.50 -4.42 10.88
N ARG A 117 22.58 -4.98 11.44
CA ARG A 117 22.69 -6.44 11.59
C ARG A 117 21.56 -6.99 12.45
N GLU A 118 21.32 -6.37 13.60
CA GLU A 118 20.24 -6.78 14.52
C GLU A 118 18.84 -6.65 13.87
N ILE A 119 18.61 -5.59 13.08
CA ILE A 119 17.36 -5.42 12.34
C ILE A 119 17.19 -6.52 11.28
N ARG A 120 18.25 -6.83 10.51
CA ARG A 120 18.21 -7.91 9.51
C ARG A 120 17.95 -9.27 10.15
N ASP A 121 18.63 -9.58 11.26
CA ASP A 121 18.41 -10.81 12.02
C ASP A 121 16.94 -10.93 12.48
N TYR A 122 16.39 -9.85 13.05
CA TYR A 122 14.99 -9.79 13.48
C TYR A 122 13.98 -9.92 12.32
N VAL A 123 14.26 -9.31 11.17
CA VAL A 123 13.39 -9.44 9.99
C VAL A 123 13.41 -10.87 9.46
N VAL A 124 14.55 -11.56 9.47
CA VAL A 124 14.62 -13.00 9.13
C VAL A 124 13.82 -13.84 10.14
N GLU A 125 13.84 -13.51 11.43
CA GLU A 125 12.96 -14.14 12.42
C GLU A 125 11.48 -13.91 12.08
N CYS A 126 11.11 -12.70 11.67
CA CYS A 126 9.73 -12.36 11.26
C CYS A 126 9.29 -13.11 10.01
N GLN A 127 10.16 -13.26 9.01
CA GLN A 127 9.91 -14.08 7.81
C GLN A 127 9.57 -15.52 8.22
N LYS A 128 10.39 -16.13 9.08
CA LYS A 128 10.18 -17.51 9.54
C LYS A 128 8.94 -17.68 10.43
N LYS A 129 8.66 -16.69 11.27
CA LYS A 129 7.59 -16.76 12.28
C LYS A 129 6.21 -16.41 11.72
N TYR A 130 6.14 -15.37 10.89
CA TYR A 130 4.87 -14.79 10.44
C TYR A 130 4.64 -14.98 8.94
N GLY A 131 5.67 -15.35 8.17
CA GLY A 131 5.60 -15.33 6.71
C GLY A 131 5.70 -13.93 6.12
N ASP A 132 6.26 -12.97 6.87
CA ASP A 132 6.56 -11.64 6.34
C ASP A 132 7.49 -11.76 5.11
N GLU A 133 7.26 -10.95 4.08
CA GLU A 133 8.13 -10.88 2.92
C GLU A 133 9.34 -10.01 3.24
N VAL A 134 10.49 -10.33 2.66
CA VAL A 134 11.73 -9.54 2.75
C VAL A 134 12.22 -9.26 1.35
N THR A 135 12.29 -7.98 0.97
CA THR A 135 12.62 -7.57 -0.40
C THR A 135 13.40 -6.25 -0.47
N TYR A 136 13.74 -5.84 -1.70
CA TYR A 136 14.48 -4.63 -2.01
C TYR A 136 13.56 -3.41 -2.15
N PHE A 137 14.01 -2.29 -1.60
CA PHE A 137 13.40 -0.96 -1.70
C PHE A 137 14.47 0.09 -2.10
N PRO A 138 14.66 0.38 -3.40
CA PRO A 138 15.66 1.31 -3.91
C PRO A 138 15.29 2.80 -3.75
N GLY A 139 14.93 3.26 -2.54
CA GLY A 139 14.82 4.69 -2.26
C GLY A 139 13.81 5.47 -3.10
N TYR A 140 12.67 4.83 -3.46
CA TYR A 140 11.52 5.34 -4.23
C TYR A 140 11.78 5.78 -5.67
N PHE A 141 12.93 6.38 -6.00
CA PHE A 141 13.14 7.11 -7.26
C PHE A 141 14.22 6.52 -8.18
N PRO A 142 14.47 5.20 -8.26
CA PRO A 142 15.65 4.70 -8.97
C PRO A 142 15.62 4.99 -10.47
N ALA A 143 14.49 4.77 -11.16
CA ALA A 143 14.41 5.02 -12.60
C ALA A 143 14.54 6.51 -12.97
N MET A 144 14.31 7.44 -12.03
CA MET A 144 14.53 8.87 -12.31
C MET A 144 16.03 9.22 -12.41
N TYR A 145 16.90 8.47 -11.74
CA TYR A 145 18.30 8.85 -11.52
C TYR A 145 19.31 7.82 -12.02
N LEU A 146 18.89 6.58 -12.28
CA LEU A 146 19.77 5.50 -12.68
C LEU A 146 19.37 5.00 -14.08
N PRO A 147 20.34 4.66 -14.95
CA PRO A 147 20.04 3.97 -16.20
C PRO A 147 19.32 2.65 -15.94
N ARG A 148 18.45 2.22 -16.86
CA ARG A 148 17.66 0.98 -16.74
C ARG A 148 18.52 -0.23 -16.40
N GLU A 149 19.64 -0.42 -17.10
CA GLU A 149 20.56 -1.53 -16.84
C GLU A 149 21.18 -1.51 -15.44
N ARG A 150 21.43 -0.32 -14.88
CA ARG A 150 21.97 -0.18 -13.53
C ARG A 150 20.93 -0.59 -12.49
N VAL A 151 19.68 -0.16 -12.67
CA VAL A 151 18.56 -0.58 -11.80
C VAL A 151 18.40 -2.10 -11.86
N ASN A 152 18.39 -2.70 -13.04
CA ASN A 152 18.30 -4.17 -13.22
C ASN A 152 19.39 -4.91 -12.45
N ARG A 153 20.65 -4.52 -12.64
CA ARG A 153 21.79 -5.14 -11.96
C ARG A 153 21.69 -5.00 -10.43
N GLU A 154 21.37 -3.81 -9.93
CA GLU A 154 21.27 -3.58 -8.48
C GLU A 154 20.06 -4.29 -7.86
N MET A 155 18.97 -4.50 -8.60
CA MET A 155 17.88 -5.39 -8.17
C MET A 155 18.38 -6.84 -8.00
N SER A 156 19.09 -7.40 -8.99
CA SER A 156 19.66 -8.75 -8.89
C SER A 156 20.63 -8.90 -7.73
N GLU A 157 21.51 -7.92 -7.53
CA GLU A 157 22.44 -7.88 -6.39
C GLU A 157 21.69 -7.92 -5.06
N ALA A 158 20.66 -7.09 -4.91
CA ALA A 158 19.86 -7.04 -3.69
C ALA A 158 19.10 -8.36 -3.45
N ILE A 159 18.50 -8.93 -4.49
CA ILE A 159 17.79 -10.22 -4.44
C ILE A 159 18.74 -11.33 -3.95
N GLU A 160 19.98 -11.36 -4.46
CA GLU A 160 20.99 -12.33 -4.05
C GLU A 160 21.42 -12.16 -2.58
N ILE A 161 21.63 -10.91 -2.12
CA ILE A 161 21.93 -10.62 -0.72
C ILE A 161 20.78 -11.08 0.19
N ILE A 162 19.54 -10.77 -0.19
CA ILE A 162 18.33 -11.13 0.56
C ILE A 162 18.14 -12.65 0.60
N SER A 163 18.32 -13.35 -0.52
CA SER A 163 18.24 -14.80 -0.60
C SER A 163 19.24 -15.47 0.35
N LYS A 164 20.48 -14.98 0.39
CA LYS A 164 21.50 -15.44 1.35
C LYS A 164 21.16 -15.09 2.80
N MET A 165 20.63 -13.89 3.03
CA MET A 165 20.27 -13.40 4.38
C MET A 165 19.16 -14.23 5.00
N VAL A 166 18.08 -14.52 4.26
CA VAL A 166 16.96 -15.34 4.75
C VAL A 166 17.33 -16.83 4.74
N GLY A 167 18.08 -17.26 3.72
CA GLY A 167 18.56 -18.62 3.55
C GLY A 167 17.54 -19.57 2.93
N ASN A 168 17.93 -20.84 2.79
CA ASN A 168 17.08 -21.94 2.30
C ASN A 168 16.42 -21.68 0.93
N GLY A 169 17.08 -20.93 0.05
CA GLY A 169 16.60 -20.65 -1.31
C GLY A 169 15.45 -19.65 -1.38
N TYR A 170 15.21 -18.89 -0.31
CA TYR A 170 14.21 -17.84 -0.28
C TYR A 170 14.40 -16.83 -1.43
N ARG A 171 13.30 -16.46 -2.08
CA ARG A 171 13.23 -15.33 -3.01
C ARG A 171 11.97 -14.53 -2.69
N PRO A 172 12.02 -13.18 -2.72
CA PRO A 172 10.82 -12.38 -2.60
C PRO A 172 9.88 -12.62 -3.77
N GLN A 173 8.60 -12.35 -3.56
CA GLN A 173 7.58 -12.40 -4.60
C GLN A 173 7.40 -11.03 -5.27
N SER A 174 7.81 -9.95 -4.61
CA SER A 174 7.72 -8.57 -5.12
C SER A 174 9.00 -7.76 -4.94
N ILE A 175 9.10 -6.62 -5.63
CA ILE A 175 10.08 -5.55 -5.37
C ILE A 175 9.35 -4.26 -5.02
N MET A 176 9.84 -3.53 -4.01
CA MET A 176 9.26 -2.24 -3.58
C MET A 176 9.94 -1.07 -4.30
N GLY A 177 9.72 -0.95 -5.60
CA GLY A 177 10.51 -0.11 -6.50
C GLY A 177 10.17 1.38 -6.53
N GLY A 178 8.90 1.75 -6.37
CA GLY A 178 8.44 3.12 -6.61
C GLY A 178 8.50 3.48 -8.09
N PHE A 179 9.52 4.23 -8.51
CA PHE A 179 9.76 4.52 -9.93
C PHE A 179 10.63 3.42 -10.55
N LEU A 180 9.99 2.43 -11.16
CA LEU A 180 10.61 1.48 -12.08
C LEU A 180 10.14 1.74 -13.51
N SER A 181 11.01 1.51 -14.49
CA SER A 181 10.64 1.56 -15.90
C SER A 181 9.99 0.25 -16.36
N ALA A 182 9.33 0.27 -17.52
CA ALA A 182 8.84 -0.94 -18.19
C ALA A 182 9.95 -1.99 -18.40
N ASP A 183 11.18 -1.55 -18.72
CA ASP A 183 12.32 -2.46 -18.86
C ASP A 183 12.68 -3.17 -17.55
N ASN A 184 12.61 -2.45 -16.42
CA ASN A 184 12.90 -3.03 -15.11
C ASN A 184 11.85 -4.09 -14.74
N LEU A 185 10.57 -3.82 -15.03
CA LEU A 185 9.49 -4.77 -14.77
C LEU A 185 9.60 -6.02 -15.66
N ARG A 186 9.97 -5.84 -16.93
CA ARG A 186 10.30 -6.94 -17.84
C ARG A 186 11.47 -7.76 -17.32
N TYR A 187 12.53 -7.10 -16.87
CA TYR A 187 13.72 -7.75 -16.32
C TYR A 187 13.36 -8.64 -15.11
N LEU A 188 12.55 -8.12 -14.17
CA LEU A 188 12.09 -8.90 -13.03
C LEU A 188 11.35 -10.17 -13.45
N ALA A 189 10.41 -10.05 -14.38
CA ALA A 189 9.62 -11.18 -14.86
C ALA A 189 10.48 -12.22 -15.60
N GLU A 190 11.34 -11.78 -16.53
CA GLU A 190 12.04 -12.69 -17.45
C GLU A 190 13.36 -13.22 -16.91
N LYS A 191 14.05 -12.46 -16.06
CA LYS A 191 15.40 -12.79 -15.57
C LYS A 191 15.41 -13.21 -14.11
N GLU A 192 14.55 -12.63 -13.30
CA GLU A 192 14.46 -12.92 -11.87
C GLU A 192 13.29 -13.84 -11.51
N ASN A 193 12.36 -14.10 -12.44
CA ASN A 193 11.13 -14.85 -12.17
C ASN A 193 10.37 -14.27 -10.95
N ILE A 194 10.30 -12.94 -10.91
CA ILE A 194 9.53 -12.15 -9.94
C ILE A 194 8.47 -11.40 -10.73
N HIS A 195 7.19 -11.64 -10.42
CA HIS A 195 6.06 -11.19 -11.24
C HIS A 195 5.18 -10.15 -10.52
N VAL A 196 5.71 -9.50 -9.49
CA VAL A 196 5.02 -8.41 -8.78
C VAL A 196 6.03 -7.30 -8.50
N ALA A 197 5.61 -6.05 -8.64
CA ALA A 197 6.37 -4.92 -8.13
C ALA A 197 5.43 -3.81 -7.69
N HIS A 198 5.75 -3.17 -6.57
CA HIS A 198 5.30 -1.80 -6.36
C HIS A 198 6.10 -0.90 -7.29
N ALA A 199 5.49 -0.52 -8.41
CA ALA A 199 6.05 0.41 -9.39
C ALA A 199 5.05 1.48 -9.83
N VAL A 200 3.99 1.67 -9.06
CA VAL A 200 3.05 2.79 -9.21
C VAL A 200 3.10 3.60 -7.92
N ILE A 201 3.38 4.90 -8.03
CA ILE A 201 3.09 5.86 -6.96
C ILE A 201 1.90 6.66 -7.48
N TRP A 202 0.69 6.13 -7.27
CA TRP A 202 -0.47 6.55 -8.05
C TRP A 202 -0.75 8.03 -7.85
N SER A 203 -0.97 8.73 -8.97
CA SER A 203 -1.21 10.17 -9.06
C SER A 203 -0.07 11.09 -8.60
N GLN A 204 1.13 10.57 -8.34
CA GLN A 204 2.26 11.42 -7.93
C GLN A 204 2.51 12.57 -8.92
N HIS A 205 2.52 13.81 -8.44
CA HIS A 205 2.92 14.97 -9.23
C HIS A 205 3.34 16.16 -8.33
N ASN A 206 4.59 16.62 -8.47
CA ASN A 206 5.21 17.70 -7.69
C ASN A 206 5.18 17.53 -6.16
N ILE A 207 5.24 16.29 -5.70
CA ILE A 207 5.71 15.94 -4.36
C ILE A 207 7.09 15.30 -4.55
N ASP A 208 8.05 15.62 -3.68
CA ASP A 208 9.45 15.15 -3.78
C ASP A 208 10.12 15.38 -5.16
N GLY A 209 9.54 16.29 -5.96
CA GLY A 209 10.07 16.75 -7.23
C GLY A 209 9.87 15.82 -8.44
N GLY A 210 8.94 14.87 -8.42
CA GLY A 210 8.67 13.96 -9.54
C GLY A 210 7.22 13.84 -9.99
N GLY A 211 6.99 13.08 -11.07
CA GLY A 211 5.67 12.81 -11.66
C GLY A 211 5.53 11.39 -12.20
N ALA A 212 4.45 10.70 -11.81
CA ALA A 212 4.07 9.36 -12.29
C ALA A 212 2.53 9.23 -12.40
N ASP A 213 1.83 10.35 -12.62
CA ASP A 213 0.39 10.29 -12.85
C ASP A 213 0.09 9.69 -14.23
N GLY A 214 -1.08 9.09 -14.41
CA GLY A 214 -1.53 8.54 -15.68
C GLY A 214 -1.93 7.08 -15.63
N SER A 215 -1.44 6.29 -14.67
CA SER A 215 -1.75 4.86 -14.57
C SER A 215 -3.13 4.56 -13.95
N PRO A 216 -3.63 3.31 -14.06
CA PRO A 216 -4.60 2.77 -13.12
C PRO A 216 -4.05 2.76 -11.68
N SER A 217 -4.92 2.87 -10.68
CA SER A 217 -4.56 2.75 -9.26
C SER A 217 -4.61 1.31 -8.74
N TYR A 218 -5.48 0.48 -9.33
CA TYR A 218 -5.54 -0.96 -9.05
C TYR A 218 -4.60 -1.74 -9.99
N PRO A 219 -4.29 -3.01 -9.65
CA PRO A 219 -3.23 -3.76 -10.31
C PRO A 219 -3.47 -3.94 -11.81
N PHE A 220 -2.38 -3.95 -12.58
CA PHE A 220 -2.39 -4.21 -14.02
C PHE A 220 -1.07 -4.81 -14.50
N TYR A 221 -1.06 -5.37 -15.70
CA TYR A 221 0.17 -5.75 -16.40
C TYR A 221 0.66 -4.56 -17.26
N PRO A 222 1.87 -4.04 -17.04
CA PRO A 222 2.38 -2.88 -17.75
C PRO A 222 2.78 -3.22 -19.19
N SER A 223 2.77 -2.20 -20.04
CA SER A 223 3.23 -2.25 -21.43
C SER A 223 4.74 -2.11 -21.49
N THR A 224 5.39 -2.76 -22.45
CA THR A 224 6.80 -2.51 -22.79
C THR A 224 7.09 -1.08 -23.21
N GLU A 225 6.07 -0.30 -23.57
CA GLU A 225 6.20 1.11 -23.94
C GLU A 225 6.39 2.04 -22.72
N HIS A 226 5.67 1.77 -21.63
CA HIS A 226 5.64 2.62 -20.46
C HIS A 226 5.02 1.93 -19.24
N PHE A 227 5.67 2.03 -18.07
CA PHE A 227 5.20 1.36 -16.84
C PHE A 227 3.79 1.78 -16.36
N CYS A 228 3.34 3.00 -16.68
CA CYS A 228 1.99 3.52 -16.38
C CYS A 228 0.92 3.04 -17.36
N LYS A 229 1.30 2.47 -18.50
CA LYS A 229 0.38 2.02 -19.56
C LYS A 229 0.04 0.55 -19.34
N PRO A 230 -1.24 0.15 -19.27
CA PRO A 230 -1.60 -1.26 -19.41
C PRO A 230 -1.15 -1.81 -20.77
N ALA A 231 -0.54 -2.99 -20.78
CA ALA A 231 -0.26 -3.71 -22.02
C ALA A 231 -1.53 -3.90 -22.84
N GLN A 232 -1.48 -3.58 -24.13
CA GLN A 232 -2.64 -3.63 -25.02
C GLN A 232 -2.88 -5.03 -25.59
N GLY A 233 -1.81 -5.82 -25.74
CA GLY A 233 -1.89 -7.20 -26.20
C GLY A 233 -0.56 -7.95 -26.01
N LYS A 234 -0.39 -9.06 -26.72
CA LYS A 234 0.79 -9.93 -26.55
C LYS A 234 2.11 -9.28 -26.96
N SER A 235 2.08 -8.30 -27.87
CA SER A 235 3.28 -7.67 -28.42
C SER A 235 4.00 -6.77 -27.41
N ASP A 236 3.27 -6.24 -26.43
CA ASP A 236 3.78 -5.31 -25.43
C ASP A 236 3.55 -5.80 -23.99
N PHE A 237 3.16 -7.07 -23.81
CA PHE A 237 2.84 -7.64 -22.51
C PHE A 237 4.09 -7.86 -21.65
N ILE A 238 4.03 -7.39 -20.39
CA ILE A 238 4.98 -7.74 -19.34
C ILE A 238 4.24 -8.51 -18.25
N ASP A 239 4.68 -9.74 -17.98
CA ASP A 239 4.14 -10.58 -16.91
C ASP A 239 4.67 -10.17 -15.53
N CYS A 240 4.40 -8.93 -15.13
CA CYS A 240 4.73 -8.40 -13.81
C CYS A 240 3.59 -7.48 -13.36
N VAL A 241 2.91 -7.85 -12.27
CA VAL A 241 1.81 -7.07 -11.72
C VAL A 241 2.35 -5.77 -11.13
N ASN A 242 1.91 -4.64 -11.67
CA ASN A 242 2.31 -3.33 -11.19
C ASN A 242 1.34 -2.82 -10.11
N LEU A 243 1.86 -2.57 -8.91
CA LEU A 243 1.11 -2.20 -7.71
C LEU A 243 1.37 -0.76 -7.27
N ASP A 244 0.30 -0.08 -6.84
CA ASP A 244 0.38 1.16 -6.06
C ASP A 244 1.04 0.93 -4.68
N GLY A 245 1.56 1.98 -4.07
CA GLY A 245 2.22 1.94 -2.76
C GLY A 245 1.40 2.49 -1.60
N TRP A 246 0.60 3.54 -1.86
CA TRP A 246 -0.26 4.15 -0.85
C TRP A 246 -1.60 4.48 -1.46
N THR A 247 -2.66 3.91 -0.89
CA THR A 247 -4.02 4.22 -1.30
C THR A 247 -4.37 5.66 -0.97
N MET A 248 -4.83 6.39 -1.99
CA MET A 248 -5.17 7.80 -1.90
C MET A 248 -6.67 8.01 -1.67
N ASP A 249 -7.01 9.09 -0.96
CA ASP A 249 -8.32 9.73 -1.13
C ASP A 249 -8.33 10.36 -2.52
N PHE A 250 -9.28 9.95 -3.38
CA PHE A 250 -9.27 10.37 -4.78
C PHE A 250 -9.59 11.85 -4.94
N ILE A 251 -10.31 12.46 -4.00
CA ILE A 251 -10.63 13.89 -4.02
C ILE A 251 -9.38 14.72 -3.69
N CYS A 252 -8.59 14.30 -2.70
CA CYS A 252 -7.31 14.89 -2.33
C CYS A 252 -6.29 14.77 -3.47
N ALA A 253 -6.16 13.57 -4.03
CA ALA A 253 -5.19 13.21 -5.06
C ALA A 253 -5.35 13.94 -6.40
N ARG A 254 -6.45 14.66 -6.65
CA ARG A 254 -6.57 15.51 -7.86
C ARG A 254 -5.52 16.60 -7.94
N ARG A 255 -4.96 17.02 -6.80
CA ARG A 255 -4.07 18.19 -6.73
C ARG A 255 -2.65 17.80 -7.13
N SER A 256 -1.86 18.81 -7.50
CA SER A 256 -0.41 18.73 -7.62
C SER A 256 0.22 19.39 -6.40
N GLY A 257 1.20 18.75 -5.76
CA GLY A 257 1.87 19.32 -4.58
C GLY A 257 1.01 19.34 -3.32
N GLN A 258 1.36 20.24 -2.39
CA GLN A 258 0.72 20.39 -1.08
C GLN A 258 0.94 21.80 -0.51
N THR A 259 0.16 22.18 0.49
CA THR A 259 0.46 23.35 1.36
C THR A 259 1.05 22.94 2.71
N GLY A 260 0.94 21.65 3.08
CA GLY A 260 1.45 21.10 4.32
C GLY A 260 0.73 19.80 4.71
N HIS A 261 1.00 19.32 5.93
CA HIS A 261 0.39 18.09 6.44
C HIS A 261 -0.87 18.34 7.29
N GLY A 262 -1.11 19.57 7.75
CA GLY A 262 -2.22 19.94 8.63
C GLY A 262 -3.59 19.85 7.96
N ILE A 263 -4.64 19.89 8.78
CA ILE A 263 -6.06 19.80 8.33
C ILE A 263 -6.56 21.09 7.68
N ASP A 264 -5.86 22.20 7.91
CA ASP A 264 -6.11 23.52 7.35
C ASP A 264 -5.67 23.66 5.88
N GLY A 265 -4.78 22.77 5.43
CA GLY A 265 -4.22 22.77 4.09
C GLY A 265 -4.75 21.67 3.17
N TYR A 266 -4.21 21.61 1.96
CA TYR A 266 -4.39 20.46 1.05
C TYR A 266 -3.08 19.69 0.88
N ASN A 267 -3.20 18.40 0.61
CA ASN A 267 -2.06 17.55 0.28
C ASN A 267 -2.47 16.46 -0.72
N SER A 268 -1.84 16.45 -1.89
CA SER A 268 -2.11 15.48 -2.95
C SER A 268 -1.73 14.03 -2.62
N ARG A 269 -1.05 13.78 -1.49
CA ARG A 269 -0.68 12.45 -0.99
C ARG A 269 -1.58 11.95 0.14
N ARG A 270 -2.65 12.67 0.47
CA ARG A 270 -3.56 12.26 1.53
C ARG A 270 -4.37 11.02 1.12
N GLY A 271 -4.54 10.13 2.09
CA GLY A 271 -5.21 8.85 1.96
C GLY A 271 -4.91 8.02 3.19
N VAL A 272 -4.45 6.78 3.02
CA VAL A 272 -4.09 5.90 4.15
C VAL A 272 -2.70 6.13 4.73
N GLY A 273 -1.86 6.93 4.06
CA GLY A 273 -0.50 7.25 4.49
C GLY A 273 -0.47 8.00 5.83
N PRO A 274 0.41 7.63 6.77
CA PRO A 274 0.37 8.15 8.14
C PRO A 274 0.84 9.60 8.28
N ILE A 275 1.67 10.08 7.35
CA ILE A 275 2.27 11.42 7.42
C ILE A 275 1.21 12.52 7.27
N GLU A 276 0.29 12.36 6.33
CA GLU A 276 -0.76 13.32 5.98
C GLU A 276 -2.02 13.16 6.84
N THR A 277 -2.09 12.10 7.67
CA THR A 277 -3.24 11.75 8.50
C THR A 277 -2.85 11.67 9.98
N TYR A 278 -2.49 10.51 10.52
CA TYR A 278 -2.20 10.29 11.95
C TYR A 278 -1.20 11.30 12.51
N LYS A 279 -0.12 11.60 11.76
CA LYS A 279 0.87 12.59 12.15
C LYS A 279 0.39 14.01 11.87
N GLY A 280 -0.10 14.28 10.66
CA GLY A 280 -0.49 15.62 10.24
C GLY A 280 -1.68 16.21 11.00
N TRP A 281 -2.67 15.38 11.34
CA TRP A 281 -3.97 15.77 11.92
C TRP A 281 -4.15 15.27 13.35
N GLY A 282 -3.20 14.48 13.88
CA GLY A 282 -3.34 13.75 15.12
C GLY A 282 -4.14 12.46 14.94
N LEU A 283 -4.10 11.59 15.97
CA LEU A 283 -4.65 10.24 15.89
C LEU A 283 -6.15 10.24 15.53
N ASP A 284 -6.96 11.02 16.22
CA ASP A 284 -8.42 10.97 16.09
C ASP A 284 -8.93 11.40 14.71
N LEU A 285 -8.43 12.52 14.18
CA LEU A 285 -8.87 13.04 12.87
C LEU A 285 -8.18 12.30 11.74
N GLY A 286 -6.90 11.97 11.89
CA GLY A 286 -6.16 11.15 10.95
C GLY A 286 -6.82 9.78 10.77
N HIS A 287 -7.22 9.12 11.85
CA HIS A 287 -7.88 7.82 11.79
C HIS A 287 -9.18 7.86 10.98
N ARG A 288 -10.00 8.90 11.16
CA ARG A 288 -11.26 9.04 10.41
C ARG A 288 -11.02 9.16 8.91
N GLU A 289 -9.99 9.90 8.51
CA GLU A 289 -9.60 10.01 7.10
C GLU A 289 -9.10 8.67 6.56
N VAL A 290 -8.23 7.97 7.28
CA VAL A 290 -7.74 6.64 6.86
C VAL A 290 -8.91 5.66 6.71
N MET A 291 -9.84 5.59 7.68
CA MET A 291 -11.02 4.72 7.61
C MET A 291 -11.99 5.12 6.49
N HIS A 292 -12.08 6.41 6.15
CA HIS A 292 -12.84 6.89 4.99
C HIS A 292 -12.19 6.39 3.70
N THR A 293 -10.89 6.59 3.53
CA THR A 293 -10.16 6.15 2.34
C THR A 293 -10.25 4.63 2.17
N GLU A 294 -10.10 3.84 3.23
CA GLU A 294 -10.28 2.38 3.17
C GLU A 294 -11.70 1.98 2.72
N ALA A 295 -12.73 2.72 3.16
CA ALA A 295 -14.12 2.44 2.81
C ALA A 295 -14.41 2.62 1.31
N ILE A 296 -13.64 3.46 0.60
CA ILE A 296 -13.71 3.55 -0.87
C ILE A 296 -13.50 2.16 -1.49
N HIS A 297 -12.58 1.38 -0.93
CA HIS A 297 -12.16 0.08 -1.45
C HIS A 297 -12.92 -1.08 -0.82
N PHE A 298 -13.13 -1.04 0.50
CA PHE A 298 -13.71 -2.14 1.25
C PHE A 298 -15.23 -2.13 1.30
N ASP A 299 -15.88 -0.99 1.08
CA ASP A 299 -17.33 -0.92 0.91
C ASP A 299 -17.67 -0.95 -0.59
N LYS A 300 -17.74 0.21 -1.25
CA LYS A 300 -18.25 0.29 -2.62
C LYS A 300 -17.29 -0.29 -3.65
N GLY A 301 -15.98 -0.18 -3.45
CA GLY A 301 -14.96 -0.71 -4.35
C GLY A 301 -15.07 -2.23 -4.51
N LEU A 302 -15.23 -2.96 -3.41
CA LEU A 302 -15.42 -4.41 -3.45
C LEU A 302 -16.69 -4.81 -4.20
N GLU A 303 -17.80 -4.09 -3.99
CA GLU A 303 -19.04 -4.33 -4.74
C GLU A 303 -18.85 -4.11 -6.25
N LEU A 304 -18.10 -3.08 -6.64
CA LEU A 304 -17.90 -2.71 -8.04
C LEU A 304 -16.87 -3.56 -8.77
N ASN A 305 -15.88 -4.09 -8.05
CA ASN A 305 -14.66 -4.68 -8.61
C ASN A 305 -14.43 -6.14 -8.22
N GLY A 306 -15.29 -6.73 -7.39
CA GLY A 306 -15.16 -8.12 -6.93
C GLY A 306 -14.17 -8.31 -5.77
N PHE A 307 -13.23 -7.39 -5.56
CA PHE A 307 -12.31 -7.38 -4.42
C PHE A 307 -12.02 -5.96 -3.96
N GLY A 308 -11.57 -5.82 -2.71
CA GLY A 308 -11.06 -4.57 -2.16
C GLY A 308 -9.60 -4.71 -1.79
N TRP A 309 -8.78 -3.72 -2.15
CA TRP A 309 -7.36 -3.66 -1.84
C TRP A 309 -6.97 -2.25 -1.41
N VAL A 310 -6.17 -2.19 -0.33
CA VAL A 310 -5.53 -1.00 0.22
C VAL A 310 -4.03 -1.27 0.36
N ALA A 311 -3.21 -0.36 -0.16
CA ALA A 311 -1.76 -0.39 -0.08
C ALA A 311 -1.27 0.68 0.90
N ASN A 312 -0.24 0.37 1.68
CA ASN A 312 0.41 1.35 2.54
C ASN A 312 1.91 1.05 2.72
N ILE A 313 2.70 2.10 2.92
CA ILE A 313 4.12 1.99 3.29
C ILE A 313 4.36 2.89 4.49
N TRP A 314 5.03 2.35 5.50
CA TRP A 314 5.44 3.06 6.71
C TRP A 314 6.95 2.94 6.86
N GLU A 315 7.67 4.06 6.89
CA GLU A 315 9.11 4.07 7.11
C GLU A 315 9.43 3.82 8.59
N ALA A 316 10.32 2.87 8.90
CA ALA A 316 10.64 2.52 10.28
C ALA A 316 11.21 3.70 11.08
N GLN A 317 11.95 4.59 10.41
CA GLN A 317 12.49 5.81 11.00
C GLN A 317 11.44 6.75 11.60
N MET A 318 10.16 6.64 11.22
CA MET A 318 9.09 7.47 11.79
C MET A 318 9.00 7.31 13.31
N VAL A 319 9.33 6.13 13.84
CA VAL A 319 9.41 5.87 15.28
C VAL A 319 10.38 6.83 15.98
N HIS A 320 11.51 7.14 15.33
CA HIS A 320 12.46 8.13 15.83
C HIS A 320 11.95 9.56 15.58
N GLU A 321 11.52 9.86 14.35
CA GLU A 321 11.20 11.23 13.92
C GLU A 321 9.98 11.82 14.65
N PHE A 322 8.96 11.00 14.93
CA PHE A 322 7.70 11.45 15.51
C PHE A 322 7.41 10.85 16.90
N GLY A 323 8.28 9.96 17.38
CA GLY A 323 8.15 9.31 18.68
C GLY A 323 7.46 7.95 18.61
N LYS A 324 8.03 6.98 19.34
CA LYS A 324 7.61 5.57 19.34
C LYS A 324 6.15 5.38 19.68
N ASP A 325 5.68 6.01 20.75
CA ASP A 325 4.32 5.78 21.24
C ASP A 325 3.28 6.31 20.24
N LEU A 326 3.47 7.51 19.70
CA LEU A 326 2.57 8.08 18.69
C LEU A 326 2.45 7.18 17.45
N ILE A 327 3.58 6.74 16.90
CA ILE A 327 3.58 5.94 15.67
C ILE A 327 3.08 4.52 15.93
N CYS A 328 3.42 3.90 17.05
CA CYS A 328 2.90 2.59 17.41
C CYS A 328 1.40 2.64 17.71
N ASP A 329 0.91 3.69 18.37
CA ASP A 329 -0.53 3.84 18.63
C ASP A 329 -1.32 4.14 17.35
N ALA A 330 -0.74 4.91 16.41
CA ALA A 330 -1.31 5.07 15.07
C ALA A 330 -1.41 3.73 14.33
N MET A 331 -0.36 2.91 14.35
CA MET A 331 -0.35 1.58 13.73
C MET A 331 -1.41 0.66 14.34
N LYS A 332 -1.49 0.59 15.68
CA LYS A 332 -2.53 -0.18 16.38
C LYS A 332 -3.92 0.31 16.01
N MET A 333 -4.15 1.63 16.08
CA MET A 333 -5.45 2.23 15.79
C MET A 333 -5.89 1.94 14.35
N TRP A 334 -4.96 2.05 13.39
CA TRP A 334 -5.23 1.68 12.00
C TRP A 334 -5.66 0.22 11.87
N VAL A 335 -4.82 -0.72 12.30
CA VAL A 335 -5.08 -2.16 12.14
C VAL A 335 -6.33 -2.60 12.89
N THR A 336 -6.48 -2.19 14.15
CA THR A 336 -7.66 -2.52 14.97
C THR A 336 -8.92 -1.93 14.33
N GLY A 337 -8.93 -0.66 13.93
CA GLY A 337 -10.10 -0.05 13.29
C GLY A 337 -10.50 -0.74 11.98
N THR A 338 -9.53 -1.10 11.14
CA THR A 338 -9.78 -1.86 9.91
C THR A 338 -10.41 -3.23 10.23
N LYS A 339 -9.86 -3.97 11.20
CA LYS A 339 -10.37 -5.30 11.59
C LYS A 339 -11.69 -5.23 12.36
N GLU A 340 -11.99 -4.14 13.05
CA GLU A 340 -13.28 -3.93 13.70
C GLU A 340 -14.39 -3.70 12.68
N ARG A 341 -14.14 -2.86 11.66
CA ARG A 341 -15.14 -2.54 10.63
C ARG A 341 -15.26 -3.62 9.57
N TRP A 342 -14.14 -4.22 9.17
CA TRP A 342 -14.05 -5.27 8.16
C TRP A 342 -13.27 -6.47 8.72
N PRO A 343 -13.91 -7.35 9.52
CA PRO A 343 -13.24 -8.40 10.28
C PRO A 343 -12.54 -9.45 9.41
N ASP A 344 -13.00 -9.67 8.19
CA ASP A 344 -12.43 -10.66 7.27
C ASP A 344 -11.30 -10.10 6.40
N THR A 345 -10.85 -8.87 6.62
CA THR A 345 -9.73 -8.28 5.87
C THR A 345 -8.43 -9.06 6.11
N HIS A 346 -7.75 -9.40 5.01
CA HIS A 346 -6.47 -10.11 5.01
C HIS A 346 -5.32 -9.11 4.93
N PHE A 347 -4.52 -9.04 5.99
CA PHE A 347 -3.24 -8.33 5.96
C PHE A 347 -2.16 -9.28 5.44
N VAL A 348 -1.74 -9.07 4.19
CA VAL A 348 -0.81 -9.93 3.46
C VAL A 348 0.38 -9.13 2.92
N THR A 349 1.41 -9.83 2.47
CA THR A 349 2.55 -9.18 1.81
C THR A 349 2.15 -8.60 0.44
N PHE A 350 2.90 -7.61 -0.05
CA PHE A 350 2.69 -7.08 -1.42
C PHE A 350 2.81 -8.18 -2.47
N GLY A 351 3.81 -9.06 -2.34
CA GLY A 351 4.01 -10.19 -3.24
C GLY A 351 2.88 -11.23 -3.21
N GLU A 352 2.38 -11.59 -2.02
CA GLU A 352 1.23 -12.50 -1.91
C GLU A 352 -0.02 -11.94 -2.62
N PHE A 353 -0.35 -10.67 -2.38
CA PHE A 353 -1.50 -10.03 -3.03
C PHE A 353 -1.32 -9.96 -4.56
N GLY A 354 -0.16 -9.54 -5.04
CA GLY A 354 0.12 -9.47 -6.47
C GLY A 354 -0.01 -10.83 -7.16
N GLU A 355 0.47 -11.91 -6.54
CA GLU A 355 0.31 -13.26 -7.09
C GLU A 355 -1.13 -13.79 -7.00
N LEU A 356 -1.91 -13.41 -5.98
CA LEU A 356 -3.34 -13.70 -5.93
C LEU A 356 -4.09 -13.04 -7.10
N TRP A 357 -3.76 -11.77 -7.38
CA TRP A 357 -4.30 -11.05 -8.52
C TRP A 357 -3.85 -11.71 -9.84
N ARG A 358 -2.56 -11.97 -10.00
CA ARG A 358 -1.96 -12.64 -11.18
C ARG A 358 -2.57 -14.02 -11.44
N LYS A 359 -2.95 -14.75 -10.39
CA LYS A 359 -3.60 -16.05 -10.48
C LYS A 359 -4.99 -15.95 -11.12
N GLN A 360 -5.73 -14.88 -10.85
CA GLN A 360 -7.08 -14.64 -11.35
C GLN A 360 -7.09 -13.95 -12.73
N TYR A 361 -6.35 -12.84 -12.86
CA TYR A 361 -6.32 -11.99 -14.04
C TYR A 361 -5.11 -12.34 -14.90
N LYS A 362 -5.31 -12.75 -16.16
CA LYS A 362 -4.24 -13.24 -17.06
C LYS A 362 -3.83 -12.25 -18.12
N SER A 363 -4.67 -11.25 -18.35
CA SER A 363 -4.42 -10.15 -19.26
C SER A 363 -5.15 -8.91 -18.79
N ASN A 364 -4.90 -7.78 -19.45
CA ASN A 364 -5.62 -6.55 -19.13
C ASN A 364 -7.05 -6.51 -19.66
N ASP A 365 -7.49 -7.53 -20.42
CA ASP A 365 -8.89 -7.68 -20.81
C ASP A 365 -9.77 -8.22 -19.67
N ASP A 366 -9.16 -8.78 -18.62
CA ASP A 366 -9.87 -9.48 -17.54
C ASP A 366 -10.38 -8.54 -16.44
N TRP A 367 -9.96 -7.27 -16.42
CA TRP A 367 -10.32 -6.30 -15.38
C TRP A 367 -10.93 -5.01 -15.94
N ASN A 368 -11.79 -4.39 -15.14
CA ASN A 368 -12.46 -3.13 -15.44
C ASN A 368 -12.88 -2.47 -14.12
N TYR A 369 -12.00 -1.63 -13.57
CA TYR A 369 -12.17 -1.06 -12.24
C TYR A 369 -13.04 0.18 -12.23
N ARG A 370 -13.81 0.33 -11.15
CA ARG A 370 -14.65 1.49 -10.88
C ARG A 370 -14.56 1.88 -9.41
N PHE A 371 -14.58 3.17 -9.15
CA PHE A 371 -14.65 3.72 -7.80
C PHE A 371 -15.63 4.87 -7.75
N VAL A 372 -16.29 5.03 -6.60
CA VAL A 372 -17.17 6.17 -6.31
C VAL A 372 -16.84 6.64 -4.91
N GLU A 373 -16.59 7.92 -4.77
CA GLU A 373 -16.26 8.55 -3.51
C GLU A 373 -16.99 9.89 -3.37
N ARG A 374 -17.42 10.21 -2.16
CA ARG A 374 -17.71 11.57 -1.73
C ARG A 374 -16.73 11.96 -0.65
N GLY A 375 -16.38 13.24 -0.56
CA GLY A 375 -15.37 13.68 0.40
C GLY A 375 -15.79 13.40 1.85
N SER A 376 -14.83 13.03 2.69
CA SER A 376 -15.03 12.75 4.11
C SER A 376 -15.58 13.96 4.88
N GLY A 377 -15.38 15.16 4.34
CA GLY A 377 -15.66 16.43 5.01
C GLY A 377 -14.56 16.86 5.96
N LEU A 378 -13.41 16.18 5.95
CA LEU A 378 -12.23 16.52 6.72
C LEU A 378 -11.16 17.07 5.78
N GLY A 379 -10.54 18.19 6.17
CA GLY A 379 -9.48 18.84 5.39
C GLY A 379 -9.86 19.10 3.93
N ASP A 380 -9.06 18.57 3.01
CA ASP A 380 -9.20 18.73 1.56
C ASP A 380 -9.96 17.59 0.86
N SER A 381 -10.51 16.65 1.63
CA SER A 381 -11.54 15.71 1.19
C SER A 381 -12.92 16.38 1.26
N TYR A 382 -13.13 17.33 0.35
CA TYR A 382 -14.29 18.25 0.38
C TYR A 382 -15.63 17.52 0.22
N ASN A 383 -16.51 17.62 1.23
CA ASN A 383 -17.76 16.87 1.31
C ASN A 383 -18.75 17.13 0.16
N ASN A 384 -18.68 18.28 -0.49
CA ASN A 384 -19.57 18.65 -1.59
C ASN A 384 -19.21 17.94 -2.90
N LEU A 385 -18.03 17.32 -2.98
CA LEU A 385 -17.54 16.67 -4.18
C LEU A 385 -17.91 15.18 -4.17
N GLU A 386 -18.36 14.71 -5.33
CA GLU A 386 -18.50 13.30 -5.68
C GLU A 386 -17.59 13.02 -6.88
N ILE A 387 -16.65 12.10 -6.72
CA ILE A 387 -15.75 11.65 -7.78
C ILE A 387 -16.08 10.21 -8.17
N LYS A 388 -16.00 9.93 -9.48
CA LYS A 388 -16.11 8.58 -10.02
C LYS A 388 -14.92 8.28 -10.90
N TRP A 389 -14.24 7.18 -10.64
CA TRP A 389 -13.15 6.67 -11.46
C TRP A 389 -13.58 5.43 -12.23
N PHE A 390 -13.07 5.34 -13.46
CA PHE A 390 -13.24 4.23 -14.37
C PHE A 390 -11.86 3.92 -14.95
N MET A 391 -11.39 2.68 -14.84
CA MET A 391 -10.05 2.29 -15.29
C MET A 391 -10.15 0.93 -15.99
N ASN A 392 -9.77 0.88 -17.25
CA ASN A 392 -9.71 -0.35 -18.06
C ASN A 392 -8.42 -0.35 -18.89
N LYS A 393 -8.23 -1.40 -19.70
CA LYS A 393 -7.04 -1.55 -20.56
C LYS A 393 -6.79 -0.35 -21.48
N GLU A 394 -7.83 0.30 -22.00
CA GLU A 394 -7.71 1.29 -23.07
C GLU A 394 -7.72 2.74 -22.55
N PHE A 395 -8.27 3.01 -21.36
CA PHE A 395 -8.22 4.33 -20.75
C PHE A 395 -8.50 4.32 -19.25
N ARG A 396 -8.17 5.45 -18.60
CA ARG A 396 -8.83 5.86 -17.35
C ARG A 396 -9.65 7.15 -17.57
N LEU A 397 -10.72 7.27 -16.80
CA LEU A 397 -11.66 8.38 -16.83
C LEU A 397 -12.06 8.75 -15.40
N ALA A 398 -12.02 10.05 -15.09
CA ALA A 398 -12.56 10.60 -13.84
C ALA A 398 -13.65 11.63 -14.10
N LEU A 399 -14.79 11.44 -13.43
CA LEU A 399 -15.89 12.39 -13.41
C LEU A 399 -16.00 13.03 -12.02
N LEU A 400 -16.08 14.35 -11.95
CA LEU A 400 -16.25 15.11 -10.71
C LEU A 400 -17.54 15.91 -10.73
N ARG A 401 -18.32 15.83 -9.66
CA ARG A 401 -19.59 16.55 -9.50
C ARG A 401 -19.64 17.26 -8.16
N ASP A 402 -20.09 18.50 -8.17
CA ASP A 402 -20.53 19.17 -6.94
C ASP A 402 -21.97 18.74 -6.65
N TRP A 403 -22.15 17.78 -5.75
CA TRP A 403 -23.46 17.17 -5.51
C TRP A 403 -24.36 17.99 -4.57
N HIS A 404 -23.80 18.98 -3.87
CA HIS A 404 -24.59 19.94 -3.08
C HIS A 404 -25.39 20.88 -3.98
N THR A 405 -24.90 21.16 -5.19
CA THR A 405 -25.61 21.98 -6.17
C THR A 405 -26.63 21.14 -6.94
N LYS A 406 -27.93 21.42 -6.74
CA LYS A 406 -29.03 20.72 -7.41
C LYS A 406 -28.87 20.79 -8.94
N ASN A 407 -29.01 19.66 -9.61
CA ASN A 407 -28.86 19.49 -11.07
C ASN A 407 -27.47 19.83 -11.62
N SER A 408 -26.45 19.99 -10.77
CA SER A 408 -25.08 20.15 -11.25
C SER A 408 -24.61 18.88 -11.98
N PRO A 409 -24.14 18.99 -13.24
CA PRO A 409 -23.64 17.84 -13.98
C PRO A 409 -22.27 17.40 -13.45
N ALA A 410 -21.86 16.17 -13.81
CA ALA A 410 -20.49 15.74 -13.61
C ALA A 410 -19.62 16.21 -14.79
N TYR A 411 -18.38 16.60 -14.49
CA TYR A 411 -17.39 17.03 -15.47
C TYR A 411 -16.25 16.02 -15.54
N VAL A 412 -15.77 15.76 -16.74
CA VAL A 412 -14.52 15.02 -16.99
C VAL A 412 -13.37 15.85 -16.46
N ILE A 413 -12.64 15.31 -15.48
CA ILE A 413 -11.42 15.94 -14.93
C ILE A 413 -10.16 15.16 -15.29
N ASP A 414 -10.29 13.89 -15.71
CA ASP A 414 -9.20 13.09 -16.26
C ASP A 414 -9.80 12.22 -17.36
N PHE A 415 -9.13 12.19 -18.50
CA PHE A 415 -9.34 11.21 -19.55
C PHE A 415 -7.97 10.93 -20.16
N THR A 416 -7.39 9.79 -19.78
CA THR A 416 -6.06 9.38 -20.20
C THR A 416 -6.17 8.09 -20.99
N ARG A 417 -5.81 8.15 -22.27
CA ARG A 417 -5.87 7.03 -23.22
C ARG A 417 -4.60 6.18 -23.18
N TYR A 418 -4.76 4.87 -23.24
CA TYR A 418 -3.69 3.86 -23.26
C TYR A 418 -3.57 3.16 -24.61
N ASP A 419 -4.60 3.24 -25.46
CA ASP A 419 -4.54 2.75 -26.84
C ASP A 419 -3.55 3.55 -27.71
N LEU A 420 -3.21 4.77 -27.29
CA LEU A 420 -2.18 5.61 -27.91
C LEU A 420 -0.75 5.09 -27.58
N PRO A 421 0.22 5.24 -28.49
CA PRO A 421 1.63 4.99 -28.17
C PRO A 421 2.12 5.86 -27.01
N ALA A 422 2.88 5.27 -26.10
CA ALA A 422 3.51 5.95 -24.96
C ALA A 422 5.03 5.82 -25.03
N HIS A 423 5.74 6.77 -24.41
CA HIS A 423 7.19 6.75 -24.34
C HIS A 423 7.64 7.20 -22.96
N GLU A 424 8.46 6.38 -22.31
CA GLU A 424 9.21 6.80 -21.13
C GLU A 424 10.37 7.73 -21.51
N PRO A 425 10.92 8.48 -20.55
CA PRO A 425 12.19 9.18 -20.73
C PRO A 425 13.32 8.23 -21.14
N ALA A 426 14.26 8.76 -21.93
CA ALA A 426 15.54 8.10 -22.18
C ALA A 426 16.32 7.89 -20.86
N ASP A 427 17.31 6.98 -20.88
CA ASP A 427 18.06 6.62 -19.67
C ASP A 427 18.68 7.85 -18.98
N PRO A 428 18.31 8.10 -17.71
CA PRO A 428 18.89 9.19 -16.94
C PRO A 428 20.22 8.78 -16.30
N THR A 429 20.90 9.77 -15.72
CA THR A 429 22.04 9.54 -14.84
C THR A 429 21.87 10.36 -13.55
N PRO A 430 22.64 10.10 -12.49
CA PRO A 430 22.50 10.85 -11.25
C PRO A 430 22.71 12.36 -11.42
N THR A 431 23.52 12.76 -12.41
CA THR A 431 23.79 14.16 -12.75
C THR A 431 22.82 14.75 -13.79
N LYS A 432 22.00 13.91 -14.44
CA LYS A 432 20.99 14.31 -15.43
C LYS A 432 19.71 13.48 -15.22
N PRO A 433 18.95 13.76 -14.15
CA PRO A 433 17.76 13.00 -13.84
C PRO A 433 16.61 13.29 -14.80
N ALA A 434 15.75 12.29 -15.01
CA ALA A 434 14.44 12.45 -15.63
C ALA A 434 13.38 12.29 -14.55
N LYS A 435 12.74 13.38 -14.13
CA LYS A 435 11.85 13.34 -12.96
C LYS A 435 10.36 13.20 -13.27
N ASP A 436 9.97 13.52 -14.50
CA ASP A 436 8.58 13.38 -14.95
C ASP A 436 8.46 12.17 -15.87
N TRP A 437 7.73 11.18 -15.38
CA TRP A 437 7.35 9.96 -16.08
C TRP A 437 5.82 9.82 -16.14
N SER A 438 5.10 10.93 -16.06
CA SER A 438 3.64 10.91 -16.11
C SER A 438 3.17 10.55 -17.53
N LEU A 439 2.18 9.66 -17.63
CA LEU A 439 1.51 9.34 -18.88
C LEU A 439 0.28 10.24 -19.03
N ILE A 440 0.42 11.32 -19.79
CA ILE A 440 -0.60 12.36 -19.93
C ILE A 440 -0.89 12.63 -21.40
N ASN A 441 -2.17 12.62 -21.80
CA ASN A 441 -2.59 12.99 -23.16
C ASN A 441 -3.78 13.96 -23.17
N LYS A 442 -5.03 13.49 -23.19
CA LYS A 442 -6.22 14.30 -23.48
C LYS A 442 -6.55 15.27 -22.34
N ILE A 443 -6.95 14.78 -21.16
CA ILE A 443 -7.26 15.57 -19.97
C ILE A 443 -6.62 14.90 -18.76
N ASN A 444 -5.92 15.65 -17.91
CA ASN A 444 -5.31 15.13 -16.68
C ASN A 444 -5.81 15.85 -15.43
N GLN A 445 -6.08 15.08 -14.37
CA GLN A 445 -6.65 15.56 -13.10
C GLN A 445 -5.90 16.71 -12.44
N LYS A 446 -4.59 16.87 -12.71
CA LYS A 446 -3.77 17.90 -12.08
C LYS A 446 -4.12 19.31 -12.56
N GLY A 447 -4.82 19.44 -13.70
CA GLY A 447 -5.36 20.72 -14.15
C GLY A 447 -4.28 21.74 -14.52
N LEU A 448 -3.09 21.29 -14.91
CA LEU A 448 -1.91 22.15 -15.11
C LEU A 448 -1.79 22.71 -16.53
N ARG A 449 -2.45 22.11 -17.51
CA ARG A 449 -2.46 22.57 -18.91
C ARG A 449 -3.79 23.24 -19.25
N PRO A 450 -3.83 24.18 -20.21
CA PRO A 450 -5.09 24.79 -20.63
C PRO A 450 -6.16 23.78 -21.08
N GLN A 451 -5.76 22.68 -21.73
CA GLN A 451 -6.68 21.61 -22.15
C GLN A 451 -7.24 20.75 -21.00
N ASP A 452 -6.65 20.82 -19.80
CA ASP A 452 -7.11 20.03 -18.64
C ASP A 452 -8.32 20.67 -17.93
N LYS A 453 -8.86 21.78 -18.48
CA LYS A 453 -10.06 22.40 -17.94
C LYS A 453 -11.21 21.38 -17.94
N PRO A 454 -11.91 21.17 -16.81
CA PRO A 454 -13.00 20.21 -16.77
C PRO A 454 -14.12 20.53 -17.78
N VAL A 455 -14.58 19.50 -18.49
CA VAL A 455 -15.63 19.61 -19.51
C VAL A 455 -16.73 18.59 -19.29
N LEU A 456 -17.92 18.85 -19.84
CA LEU A 456 -18.97 17.83 -19.89
C LEU A 456 -18.53 16.69 -20.83
N ILE A 457 -18.98 15.47 -20.55
CA ILE A 457 -18.60 14.29 -21.34
C ILE A 457 -19.00 14.41 -22.82
N ASP A 458 -20.07 15.14 -23.13
CA ASP A 458 -20.54 15.41 -24.50
C ASP A 458 -19.66 16.42 -25.27
N LYS A 459 -18.69 17.05 -24.60
CA LYS A 459 -17.72 17.98 -25.22
C LYS A 459 -16.39 17.33 -25.58
N LEU A 460 -16.19 16.05 -25.21
CA LEU A 460 -15.04 15.29 -25.69
C LEU A 460 -15.14 15.07 -27.21
N GLU A 461 -14.01 14.79 -27.86
CA GLU A 461 -13.98 14.45 -29.27
C GLU A 461 -14.81 13.18 -29.56
N LYS A 462 -15.35 13.06 -30.77
CA LYS A 462 -16.22 11.93 -31.12
C LYS A 462 -15.55 10.57 -30.92
N GLU A 463 -14.26 10.46 -31.27
CA GLU A 463 -13.46 9.24 -31.04
C GLU A 463 -13.33 8.89 -29.56
N ASP A 464 -13.12 9.88 -28.71
CA ASP A 464 -12.99 9.71 -27.27
C ASP A 464 -14.34 9.30 -26.65
N GLN A 465 -15.44 9.88 -27.13
CA GLN A 465 -16.79 9.47 -26.74
C GLN A 465 -17.10 8.03 -27.16
N ASP A 466 -16.69 7.63 -28.37
CA ASP A 466 -16.89 6.26 -28.87
C ASP A 466 -16.10 5.24 -28.04
N LEU A 467 -14.86 5.58 -27.70
CA LEU A 467 -14.03 4.77 -26.81
C LEU A 467 -14.66 4.63 -25.42
N ILE A 468 -15.18 5.71 -24.83
CA ILE A 468 -15.88 5.62 -23.54
C ILE A 468 -17.16 4.79 -23.68
N ARG A 469 -17.95 5.00 -24.75
CA ARG A 469 -19.21 4.29 -25.00
C ARG A 469 -19.03 2.79 -25.19
N LYS A 470 -17.86 2.35 -25.69
CA LYS A 470 -17.49 0.92 -25.79
C LYS A 470 -17.53 0.23 -24.42
N TYR A 471 -17.11 0.90 -23.35
CA TYR A 471 -17.03 0.32 -22.00
C TYR A 471 -18.19 0.75 -21.10
N TYR A 472 -18.63 2.00 -21.20
CA TYR A 472 -19.61 2.60 -20.29
C TYR A 472 -20.67 3.42 -21.08
N PRO A 473 -21.51 2.76 -21.91
CA PRO A 473 -22.52 3.45 -22.72
C PRO A 473 -23.55 4.20 -21.86
N GLU A 474 -23.73 3.84 -20.59
CA GLU A 474 -24.60 4.50 -19.64
C GLU A 474 -24.17 5.93 -19.26
N LEU A 475 -22.90 6.31 -19.48
CA LEU A 475 -22.44 7.68 -19.21
C LEU A 475 -22.95 8.71 -20.22
N PHE A 476 -23.61 8.26 -21.30
CA PHE A 476 -24.20 9.10 -22.36
C PHE A 476 -25.73 9.02 -22.40
N LYS A 477 -26.36 8.54 -21.32
CA LYS A 477 -27.81 8.44 -21.21
C LYS A 477 -28.44 9.66 -20.55
#